data_AF-A0A3N5WGN9-F1
#
_entry.id   AF-A0A3N5WGN9-F1
#
_cell.length_a   1.000
_cell.length_b   1.000
_cell.length_c   1.000
_cell.angle_alpha   90.00
_cell.angle_beta   90.00
_cell.angle_gamma   90.00
#
_symmetry.space_group_name_H-M   'P 1'
#
loop_
_entity.id
_entity.type
_entity.pdbx_description
1 polymer ?
#
loop_
_entity_poly.entity_id
_entity_poly.type
_entity_poly.pdbx_seq_one_letter_code
_entity_poly.pdbx_strand_id
1 'polypeptide(L)'
;MIVIASDMEAIAALKRGESLPQEKLIELRSKGMHTVRFEFIVRLLRLNTQIITLSIYWEDGREFVQIPAVQDTYRKLVYASVPRVHGLFEDLALLCYSYDRGAKARVDAELDRMVAAIGDYGRKVARN
;
A
#
# COMPACT_ATOMS: atom_id res chain seq x y z
N MET A 1 3.88 -11.25 -29.92
CA MET A 1 2.91 -11.92 -29.02
C MET A 1 3.40 -11.68 -27.61
N ILE A 2 2.81 -10.73 -26.88
CA ILE A 2 3.20 -10.45 -25.49
C ILE A 2 2.57 -11.55 -24.62
N VAL A 3 3.40 -12.44 -24.09
CA VAL A 3 2.93 -13.43 -23.13
C VAL A 3 2.72 -12.69 -21.81
N ILE A 4 1.47 -12.47 -21.44
CA ILE A 4 1.13 -11.93 -20.11
C ILE A 4 1.40 -13.06 -19.11
N ALA A 5 2.56 -12.98 -18.45
CA ALA A 5 2.88 -13.86 -17.33
C ALA A 5 1.80 -13.72 -16.25
N SER A 6 1.44 -14.83 -15.62
CA SER A 6 0.56 -14.80 -14.45
C SER A 6 1.15 -13.89 -13.36
N ASP A 7 0.32 -13.32 -12.49
CA ASP A 7 0.80 -12.43 -11.42
C ASP A 7 1.90 -13.11 -10.58
N MET A 8 1.74 -14.40 -10.27
CA MET A 8 2.73 -15.17 -9.52
C MET A 8 4.08 -15.32 -10.24
N GLU A 9 4.07 -15.56 -11.55
CA GLU A 9 5.29 -15.63 -12.36
C GLU A 9 5.97 -14.26 -12.45
N ALA A 10 5.17 -13.20 -12.62
CA ALA A 10 5.67 -11.83 -12.66
C ALA A 10 6.33 -11.44 -11.33
N ILE A 11 5.72 -11.79 -10.19
CA ILE A 11 6.32 -11.58 -8.86
C ILE A 11 7.61 -12.40 -8.70
N ALA A 12 7.61 -13.67 -9.13
CA ALA A 12 8.81 -14.49 -9.06
C ALA A 12 9.98 -13.90 -9.88
N ALA A 13 9.69 -13.35 -11.07
CA ALA A 13 10.65 -12.66 -11.91
C ALA A 13 11.21 -11.40 -11.20
N LEU A 14 10.35 -10.55 -10.65
CA LEU A 14 10.78 -9.35 -9.92
C LEU A 14 11.70 -9.68 -8.73
N LYS A 15 11.39 -10.74 -7.97
CA LYS A 15 12.23 -11.17 -6.83
C LYS A 15 13.60 -11.71 -7.26
N ARG A 16 13.75 -12.15 -8.52
CA ARG A 16 15.04 -12.50 -9.12
C ARG A 16 15.79 -11.30 -9.73
N GLY A 17 15.20 -10.10 -9.67
CA GLY A 17 15.76 -8.90 -10.29
C GLY A 17 15.48 -8.78 -11.78
N GLU A 18 14.56 -9.58 -12.33
CA GLU A 18 14.18 -9.49 -13.74
C GLU A 18 13.24 -8.31 -13.99
N SER A 19 13.36 -7.69 -15.16
CA SER A 19 12.44 -6.64 -15.61
C SER A 19 11.14 -7.23 -16.12
N LEU A 20 10.02 -6.57 -15.83
CA LEU A 20 8.72 -6.89 -16.41
C LEU A 20 8.34 -5.89 -17.51
N PRO A 21 7.42 -6.25 -18.43
CA PRO A 21 6.78 -5.28 -19.30
C PRO A 21 6.16 -4.13 -18.51
N GLN A 22 6.27 -2.90 -19.03
CA GLN A 22 5.79 -1.69 -18.34
C GLN A 22 4.30 -1.78 -17.97
N GLU A 23 3.47 -2.31 -18.88
CA GLU A 23 2.04 -2.53 -18.66
C GLU A 23 1.78 -3.44 -17.46
N LYS A 24 2.59 -4.49 -17.29
CA LYS A 24 2.46 -5.43 -16.18
C LYS A 24 2.89 -4.80 -14.85
N LEU A 25 3.93 -3.97 -14.85
CA LEU A 25 4.35 -3.19 -13.69
C LEU A 25 3.26 -2.20 -13.25
N ILE A 26 2.69 -1.46 -14.21
CA ILE A 26 1.59 -0.52 -13.98
C ILE A 26 0.40 -1.26 -13.34
N GLU A 27 0.02 -2.41 -13.88
CA GLU A 27 -1.07 -3.25 -13.37
C GLU A 27 -0.81 -3.68 -11.92
N LEU A 28 0.34 -4.29 -11.64
CA LEU A 28 0.70 -4.78 -10.31
C LEU A 28 0.78 -3.64 -9.29
N ARG A 29 1.32 -2.48 -9.65
CA ARG A 29 1.36 -1.31 -8.77
C ARG A 29 -0.01 -0.80 -8.43
N SER A 30 -0.84 -0.60 -9.47
CA SER A 30 -2.21 -0.14 -9.28
C SER A 30 -2.96 -1.08 -8.35
N LYS A 31 -2.86 -2.39 -8.59
CA LYS A 31 -3.46 -3.42 -7.75
C LYS A 31 -2.97 -3.34 -6.30
N GLY A 32 -1.66 -3.35 -6.07
CA GLY A 32 -1.06 -3.25 -4.74
C GLY A 32 -1.51 -2.00 -3.98
N MET A 33 -1.43 -0.83 -4.61
CA MET A 33 -1.88 0.44 -4.02
C MET A 33 -3.35 0.44 -3.62
N HIS A 34 -4.23 -0.11 -4.48
CA HIS A 34 -5.65 -0.21 -4.19
C HIS A 34 -5.93 -1.21 -3.06
N THR A 35 -5.29 -2.38 -3.08
CA THR A 35 -5.48 -3.40 -2.04
C THR A 35 -5.00 -2.88 -0.68
N VAL A 36 -3.82 -2.28 -0.59
CA VAL A 36 -3.29 -1.72 0.67
C VAL A 36 -4.18 -0.59 1.20
N ARG A 37 -4.63 0.32 0.33
CA ARG A 37 -5.57 1.38 0.72
C ARG A 37 -6.89 0.82 1.24
N PHE A 38 -7.45 -0.18 0.56
CA PHE A 38 -8.68 -0.85 0.98
C PHE A 38 -8.52 -1.54 2.35
N GLU A 39 -7.43 -2.28 2.53
CA GLU A 39 -7.08 -2.94 3.78
C GLU A 39 -6.93 -1.96 4.95
N PHE A 40 -6.37 -0.77 4.69
CA PHE A 40 -6.31 0.30 5.68
C PHE A 40 -7.72 0.83 6.05
N ILE A 41 -8.56 1.10 5.04
CA ILE A 41 -9.95 1.55 5.24
C ILE A 41 -10.72 0.54 6.10
N VAL A 42 -10.64 -0.75 5.80
CA VAL A 42 -11.32 -1.80 6.57
C VAL A 42 -10.88 -1.79 8.04
N ARG A 43 -9.58 -1.62 8.33
CA ARG A 43 -9.08 -1.54 9.71
C ARG A 43 -9.59 -0.28 10.43
N LEU A 44 -9.66 0.86 9.74
CA LEU A 44 -10.21 2.10 10.32
C LEU A 44 -11.70 1.99 10.62
N LEU A 45 -12.48 1.36 9.74
CA LEU A 45 -13.90 1.10 9.99
C LEU A 45 -14.11 0.23 11.25
N ARG A 46 -13.23 -0.75 11.50
CA ARG A 46 -13.25 -1.54 12.75
C ARG A 46 -12.94 -0.73 14.01
N LEU A 47 -12.27 0.42 13.88
CA LEU A 47 -12.09 1.39 14.96
C LEU A 47 -13.27 2.36 15.12
N ASN A 48 -14.38 2.16 14.39
CA ASN A 48 -15.49 3.10 14.29
C ASN A 48 -15.04 4.51 13.87
N THR A 49 -13.93 4.60 13.12
CA THR A 49 -13.44 5.87 12.60
C THR A 49 -14.26 6.27 11.38
N GLN A 50 -14.82 7.48 11.38
CA GLN A 50 -15.48 8.02 10.19
C GLN A 50 -14.43 8.34 9.13
N ILE A 51 -14.64 7.82 7.92
CA ILE A 51 -13.72 7.98 6.80
C ILE A 51 -14.42 8.79 5.71
N ILE A 52 -13.77 9.87 5.27
CA ILE A 52 -14.15 10.57 4.05
C ILE A 52 -13.20 10.09 2.95
N THR A 53 -13.73 9.82 1.75
CA THR A 53 -12.97 9.16 0.66
C THR A 53 -11.68 9.89 0.31
N LEU A 54 -11.63 11.21 0.46
CA LEU A 54 -10.45 12.05 0.17
C LEU A 54 -9.43 12.11 1.32
N SER A 55 -9.75 11.56 2.50
CA SER A 55 -8.87 11.55 3.66
C SER A 55 -7.71 10.57 3.53
N ILE A 56 -7.76 9.63 2.57
CA ILE A 56 -6.74 8.58 2.42
C ILE A 56 -6.22 8.58 1.00
N TYR A 57 -4.96 8.93 0.81
CA TYR A 57 -4.34 9.04 -0.51
C TYR A 57 -2.87 8.62 -0.51
N TRP A 58 -2.39 8.21 -1.68
CA TRP A 58 -0.96 7.97 -1.92
C TRP A 58 -0.29 9.28 -2.32
N GLU A 59 0.78 9.66 -1.62
CA GLU A 59 1.64 10.77 -2.04
C GLU A 59 2.30 10.40 -3.38
N ASP A 60 2.18 11.29 -4.38
CA ASP A 60 2.66 11.11 -5.76
C ASP A 60 2.17 9.80 -6.42
N GLY A 61 0.95 9.37 -6.08
CA GLY A 61 0.42 8.07 -6.49
C GLY A 61 0.25 7.92 -8.01
N ARG A 62 -0.03 9.00 -8.74
CA ARG A 62 -0.21 8.96 -10.19
C ARG A 62 1.12 8.76 -10.90
N GLU A 63 2.12 9.51 -10.47
CA GLU A 63 3.49 9.48 -10.95
C GLU A 63 4.10 8.11 -10.67
N PHE A 64 3.87 7.58 -9.46
CA PHE A 64 4.39 6.29 -9.04
C PHE A 64 3.94 5.13 -9.94
N VAL A 65 2.65 5.07 -10.29
CA VAL A 65 2.12 3.99 -11.13
C VAL A 65 2.82 3.96 -12.49
N GLN A 66 3.26 5.10 -13.01
CA GLN A 66 3.85 5.24 -14.35
C GLN A 66 5.34 4.90 -14.43
N ILE A 67 6.03 4.72 -13.31
CA ILE A 67 7.49 4.47 -13.30
C ILE A 67 7.79 3.12 -13.99
N PRO A 68 8.67 3.07 -15.01
CA PRO A 68 8.85 1.87 -15.82
C PRO A 68 9.74 0.78 -15.20
N ALA A 69 10.18 0.94 -13.95
CA ALA A 69 11.04 -0.02 -13.25
C ALA A 69 10.76 -0.03 -11.75
N VAL A 70 11.01 -1.15 -11.07
CA VAL A 70 10.99 -1.21 -9.59
C VAL A 70 12.02 -0.23 -9.05
N GLN A 71 11.66 0.54 -8.03
CA GLN A 71 12.52 1.51 -7.39
C GLN A 71 12.89 1.02 -5.99
N ASP A 72 14.13 1.24 -5.57
CA ASP A 72 14.55 1.06 -4.18
C ASP A 72 14.12 2.28 -3.36
N THR A 73 12.80 2.42 -3.15
CA THR A 73 12.21 3.57 -2.46
C THR A 73 10.91 3.19 -1.74
N TYR A 74 10.47 4.11 -0.89
CA TYR A 74 9.24 3.98 -0.11
C TYR A 74 8.15 4.88 -0.68
N ARG A 75 6.93 4.36 -0.67
CA ARG A 75 5.70 5.05 -1.08
C ARG A 75 4.86 5.34 0.14
N LYS A 76 4.26 6.52 0.15
CA LYS A 76 3.61 7.03 1.35
C LYS A 76 2.09 7.01 1.19
N LEU A 77 1.42 6.24 2.05
CA LEU A 77 -0.03 6.32 2.22
C LEU A 77 -0.33 7.30 3.35
N VAL A 78 -1.13 8.32 3.08
CA VAL A 78 -1.46 9.38 4.03
C VAL A 78 -2.91 9.23 4.49
N TYR A 79 -3.12 9.26 5.79
CA TYR A 79 -4.39 9.58 6.46
C TYR A 79 -4.38 11.06 6.85
N ALA A 80 -5.16 11.87 6.16
CA ALA A 80 -5.16 13.33 6.23
C ALA A 80 -6.17 13.92 7.23
N SER A 81 -6.88 13.07 7.99
CA SER A 81 -7.73 13.53 9.10
C SER A 81 -6.90 13.61 10.39
N VAL A 82 -7.54 13.99 11.51
CA VAL A 82 -6.87 14.09 12.82
C VAL A 82 -6.98 12.75 13.57
N PRO A 83 -5.86 12.14 14.02
CA PRO A 83 -4.49 12.62 13.88
C PRO A 83 -3.96 12.36 12.47
N ARG A 84 -3.15 13.27 11.93
CA ARG A 84 -2.53 13.05 10.62
C ARG A 84 -1.47 11.96 10.76
N VAL A 85 -1.63 10.87 10.02
CA VAL A 85 -0.74 9.70 10.08
C VAL A 85 -0.34 9.30 8.67
N HIS A 86 0.88 8.81 8.50
CA HIS A 86 1.31 8.23 7.23
C HIS A 86 2.04 6.91 7.47
N GLY A 87 1.99 6.04 6.46
CA GLY A 87 2.78 4.81 6.40
C GLY A 87 3.72 4.83 5.20
N LEU A 88 4.84 4.13 5.32
CA LEU A 88 5.87 4.00 4.30
C LEU A 88 5.96 2.55 3.81
N PHE A 89 5.83 2.35 2.50
CA PHE A 89 5.73 1.03 1.88
C PHE A 89 6.77 0.88 0.79
N GLU A 90 7.64 -0.14 0.88
CA GLU A 90 8.60 -0.47 -0.18
C GLU A 90 7.87 -0.74 -1.51
N ASP A 91 8.38 -0.23 -2.63
CA ASP A 91 7.80 -0.44 -3.96
C ASP A 91 7.63 -1.95 -4.28
N LEU A 92 8.69 -2.73 -4.04
CA LEU A 92 8.64 -4.18 -4.25
C LEU A 92 7.62 -4.86 -3.35
N ALA A 93 7.46 -4.42 -2.10
CA ALA A 93 6.46 -4.99 -1.21
C ALA A 93 5.03 -4.68 -1.69
N LEU A 94 4.78 -3.49 -2.24
CA LEU A 94 3.49 -3.14 -2.82
C LEU A 94 3.16 -4.00 -4.05
N LEU A 95 4.14 -4.20 -4.94
CA LEU A 95 4.01 -5.07 -6.10
C LEU A 95 3.66 -6.51 -5.70
N CYS A 96 4.32 -7.02 -4.66
CA CYS A 96 4.17 -8.41 -4.23
C CYS A 96 3.03 -8.65 -3.25
N TYR A 97 2.38 -7.60 -2.74
CA TYR A 97 1.53 -7.65 -1.53
C TYR A 97 0.48 -8.77 -1.54
N SER A 98 -0.25 -8.90 -2.65
CA SER A 98 -1.35 -9.85 -2.77
C SER A 98 -0.90 -11.31 -2.91
N TYR A 99 0.39 -11.55 -3.07
CA TYR A 99 0.94 -12.83 -3.55
C TYR A 99 2.12 -13.35 -2.72
N ASP A 100 2.83 -12.48 -2.02
CA ASP A 100 3.99 -12.82 -1.20
C ASP A 100 3.69 -12.60 0.28
N ARG A 101 3.81 -13.67 1.08
CA ARG A 101 3.56 -13.61 2.53
C ARG A 101 4.51 -12.67 3.26
N GLY A 102 5.76 -12.56 2.82
CA GLY A 102 6.75 -11.68 3.44
C GLY A 102 6.43 -10.21 3.19
N ALA A 103 6.08 -9.85 1.96
CA ALA A 103 5.59 -8.53 1.61
C ALA A 103 4.30 -8.21 2.36
N LYS A 104 3.35 -9.16 2.42
CA LYS A 104 2.12 -8.99 3.19
C LYS A 104 2.38 -8.67 4.66
N ALA A 105 3.25 -9.43 5.32
CA ALA A 105 3.59 -9.20 6.72
C ALA A 105 4.17 -7.80 6.97
N ARG A 106 5.08 -7.31 6.09
CA ARG A 106 5.66 -5.96 6.23
C ARG A 106 4.62 -4.86 6.05
N VAL A 107 3.78 -4.99 5.02
CA VAL A 107 2.70 -4.03 4.75
C VAL A 107 1.66 -4.04 5.88
N ASP A 108 1.25 -5.22 6.35
CA ASP A 108 0.28 -5.35 7.43
C ASP A 108 0.81 -4.74 8.74
N ALA A 109 2.09 -4.96 9.07
CA ALA A 109 2.72 -4.35 10.24
C ALA A 109 2.70 -2.82 10.19
N GLU A 110 2.97 -2.23 9.02
CA GLU A 110 2.93 -0.79 8.84
C GLU A 110 1.50 -0.23 8.93
N LEU A 111 0.53 -0.93 8.34
CA LEU A 111 -0.89 -0.59 8.49
C LEU A 111 -1.34 -0.64 9.95
N ASP A 112 -0.97 -1.69 10.67
CA ASP A 112 -1.33 -1.85 12.07
C ASP A 112 -0.71 -0.75 12.95
N ARG A 113 0.53 -0.34 12.66
CA ARG A 113 1.16 0.84 13.29
C ARG A 113 0.36 2.12 13.06
N MET A 114 -0.07 2.37 11.83
CA MET A 114 -0.87 3.55 11.49
C MET A 114 -2.21 3.54 12.23
N VAL A 115 -2.90 2.39 12.24
CA VAL A 115 -4.19 2.18 12.90
C VAL A 115 -4.06 2.35 14.41
N ALA A 116 -3.01 1.83 15.02
CA ALA A 116 -2.73 2.00 16.44
C ALA A 116 -2.58 3.48 16.82
N ALA A 117 -1.82 4.26 16.04
CA ALA A 117 -1.63 5.69 16.28
C ALA A 117 -2.96 6.48 16.21
N ILE A 118 -3.84 6.13 15.27
CA ILE A 118 -5.18 6.74 15.15
C ILE A 118 -6.07 6.35 16.33
N GLY A 119 -6.09 5.06 16.70
CA GLY A 119 -6.85 4.57 17.84
C GLY A 119 -6.38 5.15 19.18
N ASP A 120 -5.07 5.33 19.37
CA ASP A 120 -4.50 5.97 20.56
C ASP A 120 -4.93 7.41 20.70
N TYR A 121 -4.96 8.16 19.60
CA TYR A 121 -5.48 9.52 19.60
C TYR A 121 -6.96 9.56 19.97
N GLY A 122 -7.79 8.71 19.37
CA GLY A 122 -9.22 8.62 19.70
C GLY A 122 -9.46 8.33 21.18
N ARG A 123 -8.70 7.41 21.78
CA ARG A 123 -8.75 7.12 23.22
C ARG A 123 -8.33 8.29 24.10
N LYS A 124 -7.33 9.08 23.69
CA LYS A 124 -6.88 10.27 24.42
C LYS A 124 -7.96 11.35 24.40
N VAL A 125 -8.57 11.61 23.24
CA VAL A 125 -9.63 12.61 23.10
C VAL A 125 -10.87 12.24 23.91
N ALA A 126 -11.29 10.97 23.92
CA ALA A 126 -12.47 10.53 24.67
C ALA A 126 -12.32 10.58 26.21
N ARG A 127 -11.10 10.72 26.73
CA ARG A 127 -10.81 10.82 28.18
C ARG A 127 -10.73 12.25 28.68
N ASN A 128 -10.70 13.23 27.77
CA ASN A 128 -10.69 14.66 28.06
C ASN A 128 -12.08 15.25 27.84
#